data_AF-A0A6A8LVS6-F1
#
_entry.id   AF-A0A6A8LVS6-F1
#
_cell.length_a   1.000
_cell.length_b   1.000
_cell.length_c   1.000
_cell.angle_alpha   90.00
_cell.angle_beta   90.00
_cell.angle_gamma   90.00
#
_symmetry.space_group_name_H-M   'P 1'
#
loop_
_entity.id
_entity.type
_entity.pdbx_description
1 polymer ?
#
loop_
_entity_poly.entity_id
_entity_poly.type
_entity_poly.pdbx_seq_one_letter_code
_entity_poly.pdbx_strand_id
1 'polypeptide(L)'
;KVVAMEDFDKSEKSYADGKVETMTLPKSNVLKFLLEDGTWIAIRPSGTEPKIKFYIGTLGDTLEAATKKRAVFEEEINNFVNE
;
A
#
# COMPACT_ATOMS: atom_id res chain seq x y z
N LYS A 1 6.57 2.09 -10.24
CA LYS A 1 7.27 0.85 -9.80
C LYS A 1 7.21 0.71 -8.28
N VAL A 2 7.09 -0.50 -7.72
CA VAL A 2 7.23 -0.75 -6.27
C VAL A 2 8.72 -0.72 -5.89
N VAL A 3 9.06 0.05 -4.87
CA VAL A 3 10.44 0.23 -4.38
C VAL A 3 10.67 -0.39 -3.00
N ALA A 4 9.61 -0.55 -2.21
CA ALA A 4 9.67 -1.24 -0.93
C ALA A 4 8.31 -1.83 -0.54
N MET A 5 8.35 -2.83 0.34
CA MET A 5 7.21 -3.43 1.00
C MET A 5 7.46 -3.45 2.51
N GLU A 6 6.49 -2.97 3.29
CA GLU A 6 6.44 -3.06 4.74
C GLU A 6 5.47 -4.19 5.12
N ASP A 7 5.99 -5.26 5.72
CA ASP A 7 5.25 -6.37 6.31
C ASP A 7 5.20 -6.15 7.83
N PHE A 8 4.05 -5.69 8.30
CA PHE A 8 3.87 -5.33 9.71
C PHE A 8 3.82 -6.55 10.62
N ASP A 9 3.47 -7.73 10.11
CA ASP A 9 3.39 -8.95 10.92
C ASP A 9 4.80 -9.51 11.20
N LYS A 10 5.67 -9.42 10.19
CA LYS A 10 7.10 -9.75 10.33
C LYS A 10 7.92 -8.65 10.97
N SER A 11 7.39 -7.43 11.03
CA SER A 11 8.15 -6.23 11.42
C SER A 11 9.34 -6.01 10.49
N GLU A 12 9.13 -6.15 9.18
CA GLU A 12 10.17 -6.07 8.16
C GLU A 12 9.81 -5.10 7.04
N LYS A 13 10.79 -4.32 6.60
CA LYS A 13 10.73 -3.54 5.38
C LYS A 13 11.73 -4.10 4.38
N SER A 14 11.22 -4.65 3.28
CA SER A 14 12.02 -5.17 2.18
C SER A 14 12.07 -4.18 1.03
N TYR A 15 13.26 -3.87 0.54
CA TYR A 15 13.49 -2.96 -0.58
C TYR A 15 13.71 -3.73 -1.88
N ALA A 16 13.43 -3.09 -3.02
CA ALA A 16 13.57 -3.70 -4.34
C ALA A 16 15.03 -4.07 -4.72
N ASP A 17 16.02 -3.54 -4.01
CA ASP A 17 17.44 -3.87 -4.15
C ASP A 17 17.88 -5.06 -3.29
N GLY A 18 16.96 -5.68 -2.54
CA GLY A 18 17.22 -6.81 -1.66
C GLY A 18 17.61 -6.43 -0.23
N LYS A 19 17.75 -5.14 0.10
CA LYS A 19 17.94 -4.71 1.49
C LYS A 19 16.69 -5.04 2.31
N VAL A 20 16.89 -5.47 3.56
CA VAL A 20 15.81 -5.68 4.53
C VAL A 20 16.15 -4.94 5.82
N GLU A 21 15.17 -4.26 6.40
CA GLU A 21 15.28 -3.54 7.68
C GLU A 21 14.21 -4.02 8.66
N THR A 22 14.58 -4.14 9.93
CA THR A 22 13.60 -4.39 11.00
C THR A 22 12.86 -3.10 11.36
N MET A 23 11.54 -3.19 11.45
CA MET A 23 10.65 -2.10 11.84
C MET A 23 10.36 -2.13 13.34
N THR A 24 10.27 -0.97 13.98
CA THR A 24 9.91 -0.85 15.41
C THR A 24 8.42 -0.58 15.64
N LEU A 25 7.60 -0.63 14.59
CA LEU A 25 6.16 -0.41 14.67
C LEU A 25 5.45 -1.65 15.25
N PRO A 26 4.29 -1.49 15.91
CA PRO A 26 3.51 -2.62 16.41
C PRO A 26 3.15 -3.63 15.32
N LYS A 27 3.18 -4.91 15.67
CA LYS A 27 2.77 -5.97 14.75
C LYS A 27 1.30 -5.87 14.39
N SER A 28 0.99 -6.12 13.13
CA SER A 28 -0.39 -6.22 12.64
C SER A 28 -0.43 -6.95 11.30
N ASN A 29 -1.58 -7.55 10.97
CA ASN A 29 -1.81 -8.14 9.64
C ASN A 29 -2.08 -7.02 8.62
N VAL A 30 -1.01 -6.37 8.19
CA VAL A 30 -1.01 -5.28 7.21
C VAL A 30 0.21 -5.47 6.31
N LEU A 31 -0.03 -5.39 5.00
CA LEU A 31 1.01 -5.21 4.01
C LEU A 31 0.92 -3.80 3.46
N LYS A 32 2.05 -3.11 3.27
CA LYS A 32 2.09 -1.79 2.64
C LYS A 32 3.18 -1.72 1.58
N PHE A 33 2.78 -1.36 0.37
CA PHE A 33 3.65 -1.21 -0.79
C PHE A 33 3.95 0.27 -1.01
N LEU A 34 5.23 0.60 -1.18
CA LEU A 34 5.69 1.95 -1.47
C LEU A 34 6.18 2.01 -2.91
N LEU A 35 5.71 3.00 -3.66
CA LEU A 35 6.10 3.25 -5.03
C LEU A 35 7.15 4.36 -5.11
N GLU A 36 7.92 4.35 -6.20
CA GLU A 36 9.03 5.28 -6.42
C GLU A 36 8.61 6.77 -6.42
N ASP A 37 7.35 7.05 -6.76
CA ASP A 37 6.79 8.40 -6.86
C ASP A 37 6.18 8.90 -5.54
N GLY A 38 6.39 8.16 -4.43
CA GLY A 38 5.83 8.47 -3.12
C GLY A 38 4.40 7.98 -2.90
N THR A 39 3.76 7.40 -3.91
CA THR A 39 2.48 6.69 -3.73
C THR A 39 2.66 5.45 -2.85
N TRP A 40 1.64 5.10 -2.08
CA TRP A 40 1.62 3.86 -1.33
C TRP A 40 0.22 3.24 -1.28
N ILE A 41 0.18 1.91 -1.16
CA ILE A 41 -1.05 1.14 -0.99
C ILE A 41 -0.86 0.22 0.22
N ALA A 42 -1.76 0.29 1.20
CA ALA A 42 -1.79 -0.64 2.32
C ALA A 42 -3.04 -1.52 2.27
N ILE A 43 -2.88 -2.79 2.60
CA ILE A 43 -3.90 -3.84 2.50
C ILE A 43 -3.99 -4.57 3.82
N ARG A 44 -5.22 -4.79 4.30
CA ARG A 44 -5.46 -5.58 5.51
C ARG A 44 -6.84 -6.23 5.52
N PRO A 45 -7.02 -7.37 6.20
CA PRO A 45 -8.36 -7.84 6.54
C PRO A 45 -9.03 -6.89 7.55
N SER A 46 -10.34 -6.74 7.41
CA SER A 46 -11.19 -6.15 8.44
C SER A 46 -11.31 -7.10 9.63
N GLY A 47 -11.27 -6.57 10.85
CA GLY A 47 -11.40 -7.38 12.07
C GLY A 47 -12.84 -7.73 12.44
N THR A 48 -13.83 -7.04 11.87
CA THR A 48 -15.25 -7.15 12.25
C THR A 48 -16.16 -7.64 11.13
N GLU A 49 -15.67 -7.66 9.89
CA GLU A 49 -16.47 -8.02 8.70
C GLU A 49 -15.62 -8.87 7.76
N PRO A 50 -16.20 -9.77 6.95
CA PRO A 50 -15.47 -10.55 5.95
C PRO A 50 -15.10 -9.69 4.73
N LYS A 51 -14.28 -8.66 4.94
CA LYS A 51 -13.87 -7.69 3.92
C LYS A 51 -12.36 -7.45 3.97
N ILE A 52 -11.75 -7.21 2.81
CA ILE A 52 -10.40 -6.66 2.70
C ILE A 52 -10.49 -5.14 2.56
N LYS A 53 -9.68 -4.40 3.33
CA LYS A 53 -9.58 -2.93 3.27
C LYS A 53 -8.31 -2.55 2.52
N PHE A 54 -8.48 -1.68 1.54
CA PHE A 54 -7.40 -1.03 0.80
C PHE A 54 -7.32 0.44 1.22
N TYR A 55 -6.10 0.90 1.47
CA TYR A 55 -5.79 2.31 1.76
C TYR A 55 -4.84 2.79 0.68
N ILE A 56 -5.18 3.91 0.03
CA ILE A 56 -4.41 4.46 -1.09
C ILE A 56 -3.97 5.86 -0.72
N GLY A 57 -2.66 6.10 -0.67
CA GLY A 57 -2.08 7.44 -0.56
C GLY A 57 -1.32 7.76 -1.83
N THR A 58 -1.65 8.85 -2.50
CA THR A 58 -0.99 9.29 -3.75
C THR A 58 -0.31 10.64 -3.56
N LEU A 59 0.75 10.85 -4.33
CA LEU A 59 1.47 12.12 -4.38
C LEU A 59 1.35 12.73 -5.78
N GLY A 60 1.17 14.05 -5.83
CA GLY A 60 1.16 14.85 -7.05
C GLY A 60 1.42 16.32 -6.72
N ASP A 61 1.91 17.08 -7.71
CA ASP A 61 2.27 18.49 -7.54
C ASP A 61 1.06 19.37 -7.20
N THR A 62 -0.15 18.90 -7.52
CA THR A 62 -1.42 19.51 -7.17
C THR A 62 -2.38 18.49 -6.58
N LEU A 63 -3.38 18.98 -5.84
CA LEU A 63 -4.46 18.14 -5.32
C LEU A 63 -5.20 17.42 -6.45
N GLU A 64 -5.42 18.08 -7.59
CA GLU A 64 -6.06 17.50 -8.76
C GLU A 64 -5.25 16.32 -9.32
N ALA A 65 -3.94 16.49 -9.48
CA ALA A 65 -3.05 15.44 -9.97
C ALA A 65 -3.01 14.22 -9.03
N ALA A 66 -2.91 14.46 -7.72
CA ALA A 66 -2.97 13.40 -6.71
C ALA A 66 -4.34 12.69 -6.74
N THR A 67 -5.44 13.44 -6.82
CA THR A 67 -6.80 12.89 -6.85
C THR A 67 -7.06 12.04 -8.09
N LYS A 68 -6.62 12.50 -9.27
CA LYS A 68 -6.71 11.74 -10.52
C LYS A 68 -5.91 10.44 -10.43
N LYS A 69 -4.70 10.49 -9.88
CA LYS A 69 -3.86 9.31 -9.65
C LYS A 69 -4.54 8.31 -8.69
N ARG A 70 -5.14 8.81 -7.60
CA ARG A 70 -5.89 7.98 -6.64
C ARG A 70 -7.04 7.24 -7.33
N ALA A 71 -7.80 7.93 -8.18
CA ALA A 71 -8.93 7.34 -8.90
C ALA A 71 -8.50 6.20 -9.83
N VAL A 72 -7.36 6.33 -10.52
CA VAL A 72 -6.81 5.25 -11.35
C VAL A 72 -6.50 4.02 -10.50
N PHE A 73 -5.81 4.15 -9.37
CA PHE A 73 -5.54 3.00 -8.49
C PHE A 73 -6.81 2.37 -7.91
N GLU A 74 -7.81 3.18 -7.58
CA GLU A 74 -9.11 2.70 -7.10
C GLU A 74 -9.84 1.88 -8.17
N GLU A 75 -9.86 2.35 -9.42
CA GLU A 75 -10.44 1.63 -10.55
C GLU A 75 -9.72 0.29 -10.81
N GLU A 76 -8.39 0.29 -10.86
CA GLU A 76 -7.60 -0.93 -11.07
C GLU A 76 -7.81 -1.97 -9.95
N ILE A 77 -7.86 -1.53 -8.69
CA ILE A 77 -8.15 -2.43 -7.56
C ILE A 77 -9.55 -3.01 -7.69
N ASN A 78 -10.54 -2.19 -8.04
CA ASN A 78 -11.91 -2.68 -8.21
C ASN A 78 -12.00 -3.67 -9.38
N ASN A 79 -11.28 -3.45 -10.48
CA ASN A 79 -11.22 -4.40 -11.58
C ASN A 79 -10.63 -5.73 -11.10
N PHE A 80 -9.47 -5.72 -10.45
CA PHE A 80 -8.83 -6.91 -9.90
C PHE A 80 -9.70 -7.69 -8.91
N VAL A 81 -10.46 -6.99 -8.05
CA VAL A 81 -11.32 -7.65 -7.05
C VAL A 81 -12.56 -8.29 -7.68
N ASN A 82 -12.99 -7.81 -8.86
CA ASN A 82 -14.17 -8.30 -9.56
C ASN A 82 -13.86 -9.33 -10.65
N GLU A 83 -12.57 -9.65 -10.88
CA GLU A 83 -12.14 -10.80 -11.67
C GLU A 83 -12.39 -12.13 -10.93
#